data_AF-A0A2N0A1B0-F1
#
_entry.id   AF-A0A2N0A1B0-F1
#
_cell.length_a   1.000
_cell.length_b   1.000
_cell.length_c   1.000
_cell.angle_alpha   90.00
_cell.angle_beta   90.00
_cell.angle_gamma   90.00
#
_symmetry.space_group_name_H-M   'P 1'
#
loop_
_entity.id
_entity.type
_entity.pdbx_description
1 polymer ?
#
loop_
_entity_poly.entity_id
_entity_poly.type
_entity_poly.pdbx_seq_one_letter_code
_entity_poly.pdbx_strand_id
1 'polypeptide(L)'
;MKEHLHKLTILFVISVSSYCLVQQEYYEEKDKSDPSKIYYKDAQVLLIAAVNGLALRCETFAQSGFNYGVSYLALTGESCTEPQLVKGCTEYHYLNEKEVYQCTALIFLDPCDVTSDSPPRETEAAQNYRFATFGICAGAFRSKMAIPLFL
;
A
#
# COMPACT_ATOMS: atom_id res chain seq x y z
N MET A 1 -27.39 -11.68 46.88
CA MET A 1 -26.67 -10.52 46.27
C MET A 1 -25.65 -10.92 45.21
N LYS A 2 -24.82 -11.97 45.39
CA LYS A 2 -23.81 -12.38 44.38
C LYS A 2 -24.39 -12.81 43.02
N GLU A 3 -25.52 -13.53 42.97
CA GLU A 3 -26.13 -13.97 41.70
C GLU A 3 -26.69 -12.82 40.84
N HIS A 4 -27.29 -11.81 41.46
CA HIS A 4 -27.84 -10.65 40.74
C HIS A 4 -26.74 -9.78 40.13
N LEU A 5 -25.58 -9.67 40.80
CA LEU A 5 -24.42 -8.95 40.28
C LEU A 5 -23.86 -9.64 39.04
N HIS A 6 -23.77 -10.98 39.06
CA HIS A 6 -23.26 -11.77 37.94
C HIS A 6 -24.15 -11.67 36.68
N LYS A 7 -25.48 -11.71 36.87
CA LYS A 7 -26.44 -11.52 35.76
C LYS A 7 -26.35 -10.13 35.14
N LEU A 8 -26.13 -9.09 35.94
CA LEU A 8 -25.94 -7.73 35.45
C LEU A 8 -24.63 -7.59 34.66
N THR A 9 -23.53 -8.19 35.11
CA THR A 9 -22.25 -8.14 34.39
C THR A 9 -22.35 -8.83 33.02
N ILE A 10 -23.02 -9.98 32.93
CA ILE A 10 -23.20 -10.71 31.67
C ILE A 10 -24.03 -9.89 30.68
N LEU A 11 -25.13 -9.29 31.13
CA LEU A 11 -25.98 -8.43 30.29
C LEU A 11 -25.24 -7.19 29.79
N PHE A 12 -24.39 -6.60 30.62
CA PHE A 12 -23.58 -5.44 30.25
C PHE A 12 -22.49 -5.82 29.23
N VAL A 13 -21.84 -6.98 29.37
CA VAL A 13 -20.84 -7.47 28.42
C VAL A 13 -21.45 -7.79 27.06
N ILE A 14 -22.63 -8.43 27.01
CA ILE A 14 -23.34 -8.74 25.76
C ILE A 14 -23.82 -7.46 25.06
N SER A 15 -24.36 -6.51 25.83
CA SER A 15 -24.76 -5.20 25.31
C SER A 15 -23.57 -4.48 24.66
N VAL A 16 -22.45 -4.35 25.39
CA VAL A 16 -21.27 -3.62 24.91
C VAL A 16 -20.61 -4.31 23.71
N SER A 17 -20.57 -5.65 23.67
CA SER A 17 -20.01 -6.37 22.51
C SER A 17 -20.88 -6.25 21.25
N SER A 18 -22.22 -6.26 21.39
CA SER A 18 -23.13 -6.06 20.26
C SER A 18 -23.06 -4.65 19.68
N TYR A 19 -22.91 -3.60 20.50
CA TYR A 19 -22.77 -2.23 20.00
C TYR A 19 -21.44 -2.00 19.27
N CYS A 20 -20.34 -2.61 19.72
CA CYS A 20 -19.05 -2.52 19.03
C CYS A 20 -19.07 -3.21 17.65
N LEU A 21 -19.65 -4.41 17.56
CA LEU A 21 -19.67 -5.19 16.32
C LEU A 21 -20.55 -4.54 15.23
N VAL A 22 -21.73 -4.04 15.60
CA VAL A 22 -22.68 -3.45 14.65
C VAL A 22 -22.18 -2.12 14.07
N GLN A 23 -21.49 -1.28 14.87
CA GLN A 23 -20.88 -0.07 14.34
C GLN A 23 -19.75 -0.39 13.36
N GLN A 24 -18.89 -1.35 13.69
CA GLN A 24 -17.76 -1.70 12.84
C GLN A 24 -18.22 -2.23 11.46
N GLU A 25 -19.19 -3.14 11.42
CA GLU A 25 -19.76 -3.65 10.16
C GLU A 25 -20.42 -2.54 9.32
N TYR A 26 -21.18 -1.64 9.95
CA TYR A 26 -21.83 -0.53 9.25
C TYR A 26 -20.82 0.46 8.63
N TYR A 27 -19.76 0.82 9.37
CA TYR A 27 -18.72 1.71 8.85
C TYR A 27 -17.87 1.03 7.77
N GLU A 28 -17.57 -0.27 7.91
CA GLU A 28 -16.89 -1.03 6.86
C GLU A 28 -17.75 -1.11 5.58
N GLU A 29 -19.05 -1.37 5.67
CA GLU A 29 -19.93 -1.45 4.50
C GLU A 29 -20.10 -0.09 3.80
N LYS A 30 -20.19 1.00 4.58
CA LYS A 30 -20.20 2.35 4.03
C LYS A 30 -18.89 2.70 3.32
N ASP A 31 -17.75 2.32 3.90
CA ASP A 31 -16.45 2.57 3.31
C ASP A 31 -16.18 1.74 2.05
N LYS A 32 -16.76 0.53 1.95
CA LYS A 32 -16.78 -0.29 0.72
C LYS A 32 -17.55 0.34 -0.43
N SER A 33 -18.55 1.15 -0.11
CA SER A 33 -19.42 1.80 -1.11
C SER A 33 -18.84 3.10 -1.68
N ASP A 34 -17.73 3.60 -1.11
CA ASP A 34 -17.07 4.82 -1.56
C ASP A 34 -16.13 4.52 -2.75
N PRO A 35 -16.46 4.99 -3.97
CA PRO A 35 -15.63 4.73 -5.14
C PRO A 35 -14.30 5.49 -5.11
N SER A 36 -14.06 6.36 -4.15
CA SER A 36 -12.74 7.02 -3.99
C SER A 36 -11.74 6.16 -3.21
N LYS A 37 -12.17 5.00 -2.71
CA LYS A 37 -11.38 4.12 -1.84
C LYS A 37 -11.09 2.79 -2.53
N ILE A 38 -9.86 2.30 -2.36
CA ILE A 38 -9.45 0.95 -2.75
C ILE A 38 -8.90 0.22 -1.53
N TYR A 39 -9.18 -1.07 -1.39
CA TYR A 39 -8.57 -1.87 -0.34
C TYR A 39 -7.06 -1.94 -0.51
N TYR A 40 -6.35 -1.87 0.61
CA TYR A 40 -4.90 -1.98 0.62
C TYR A 40 -4.40 -3.25 -0.09
N LYS A 41 -5.07 -4.39 0.12
CA LYS A 41 -4.72 -5.67 -0.54
C LYS A 41 -4.91 -5.61 -2.05
N ASP A 42 -5.98 -5.00 -2.54
CA ASP A 42 -6.23 -4.86 -3.97
C ASP A 42 -5.21 -3.90 -4.60
N ALA A 43 -4.88 -2.81 -3.91
CA ALA A 43 -3.81 -1.90 -4.32
C ALA A 43 -2.44 -2.61 -4.40
N GLN A 44 -2.12 -3.50 -3.44
CA GLN A 44 -0.90 -4.33 -3.49
C GLN A 44 -0.86 -5.19 -4.75
N VAL A 45 -1.98 -5.83 -5.10
CA VAL A 45 -2.09 -6.65 -6.32
C VAL A 45 -1.83 -5.81 -7.57
N LEU A 46 -2.42 -4.61 -7.66
CA LEU A 46 -2.18 -3.69 -8.78
C LEU A 46 -0.71 -3.27 -8.88
N LEU A 47 -0.07 -2.95 -7.75
CA LEU A 47 1.34 -2.56 -7.72
C LEU A 47 2.24 -3.72 -8.17
N ILE A 48 2.04 -4.92 -7.63
CA ILE A 48 2.80 -6.12 -8.01
C ILE A 48 2.65 -6.40 -9.51
N ALA A 49 1.43 -6.31 -10.04
CA ALA A 49 1.19 -6.51 -11.47
C ALA A 49 1.93 -5.48 -12.34
N ALA A 50 1.89 -4.20 -11.96
CA ALA A 50 2.58 -3.13 -12.68
C ALA A 50 4.12 -3.32 -12.65
N VAL A 51 4.68 -3.63 -11.47
CA VAL A 51 6.13 -3.86 -11.29
C VAL A 51 6.60 -5.08 -12.07
N ASN A 52 5.84 -6.19 -12.05
CA ASN A 52 6.16 -7.38 -12.82
C ASN A 52 6.07 -7.10 -14.33
N GLY A 53 5.04 -6.36 -14.76
CA GLY A 53 4.92 -5.91 -16.15
C GLY A 53 6.13 -5.08 -16.59
N LEU A 54 6.63 -4.20 -15.72
CA LEU A 54 7.82 -3.41 -15.97
C LEU A 54 9.09 -4.27 -16.06
N ALA A 55 9.28 -5.19 -15.11
CA ALA A 55 10.44 -6.09 -15.08
C ALA A 55 10.52 -6.99 -16.33
N LEU A 56 9.38 -7.40 -16.89
CA LEU A 56 9.33 -8.21 -18.11
C LEU A 56 9.74 -7.45 -19.38
N ARG A 57 9.53 -6.13 -19.42
CA ARG A 57 9.78 -5.30 -20.61
C ARG A 57 11.06 -4.47 -20.54
N CYS A 58 11.58 -4.19 -19.34
CA CYS A 58 12.80 -3.39 -19.14
C CYS A 58 13.92 -4.27 -18.55
N GLU A 59 14.88 -4.72 -19.36
CA GLU A 59 16.00 -5.57 -18.89
C GLU A 59 16.87 -4.88 -17.82
N THR A 60 17.05 -3.57 -17.93
CA THR A 60 17.87 -2.77 -16.99
C THR A 60 17.17 -2.46 -15.67
N PHE A 61 15.86 -2.73 -15.55
CA PHE A 61 15.08 -2.42 -14.35
C PHE A 61 15.60 -3.16 -13.10
N ALA A 62 15.95 -4.43 -13.26
CA ALA A 62 16.53 -5.24 -12.18
C ALA A 62 18.03 -4.98 -11.97
N GLN A 63 18.69 -4.36 -12.95
CA GLN A 63 20.14 -4.09 -12.93
C GLN A 63 20.47 -2.68 -12.43
N SER A 64 19.46 -1.82 -12.24
CA SER A 64 19.62 -0.48 -11.71
C SER A 64 20.13 -0.52 -10.26
N GLY A 65 21.02 0.41 -9.89
CA GLY A 65 21.57 0.51 -8.53
C GLY A 65 20.52 0.82 -7.45
N PHE A 66 19.31 1.22 -7.85
CA PHE A 66 18.17 1.51 -6.98
C PHE A 66 17.23 0.32 -6.76
N ASN A 67 17.57 -0.86 -7.30
CA ASN A 67 16.81 -2.11 -7.18
C ASN A 67 15.29 -1.89 -7.19
N TYR A 68 14.80 -1.23 -8.24
CA TYR A 68 13.45 -0.67 -8.24
C TYR A 68 12.36 -1.72 -7.99
N GLY A 69 12.54 -2.95 -8.45
CA GLY A 69 11.61 -4.05 -8.19
C GLY A 69 11.41 -4.29 -6.70
N VAL A 70 12.49 -4.47 -5.93
CA VAL A 70 12.41 -4.64 -4.48
C VAL A 70 11.93 -3.37 -3.79
N SER A 71 12.41 -2.20 -4.24
CA SER A 71 12.02 -0.91 -3.69
C SER A 71 10.49 -0.71 -3.76
N TYR A 72 9.86 -0.95 -4.92
CA TYR A 72 8.40 -0.80 -5.05
C TYR A 72 7.64 -1.80 -4.17
N LEU A 73 8.09 -3.05 -4.08
CA LEU A 73 7.44 -4.04 -3.22
C LEU A 73 7.54 -3.66 -1.74
N ALA A 74 8.65 -3.05 -1.33
CA ALA A 74 8.86 -2.57 0.04
C ALA A 74 7.91 -1.41 0.41
N LEU A 75 7.36 -0.65 -0.55
CA LEU A 75 6.33 0.35 -0.29
C LEU A 75 5.09 -0.24 0.36
N THR A 76 4.82 -1.52 0.09
CA THR A 76 3.67 -2.24 0.63
C THR A 76 3.91 -2.84 2.01
N GLY A 77 5.14 -2.77 2.51
CA GLY A 77 5.53 -3.25 3.84
C GLY A 77 4.78 -2.50 4.94
N GLU A 78 4.39 -3.21 5.99
CA GLU A 78 3.51 -2.69 7.04
C GLU A 78 4.05 -1.38 7.65
N SER A 79 3.24 -0.32 7.61
CA SER A 79 3.52 0.95 8.28
C SER A 79 3.27 0.90 9.80
N CYS A 80 2.75 -0.23 10.30
CA CYS A 80 2.39 -0.48 11.69
C CYS A 80 3.66 -0.70 12.54
N THR A 81 4.21 0.40 13.03
CA THR A 81 5.22 0.36 14.11
C THR A 81 4.54 0.81 15.41
N GLU A 82 4.88 0.17 16.53
CA GLU A 82 4.38 0.55 17.86
C GLU A 82 4.54 2.06 18.10
N PRO A 83 3.55 2.74 18.73
CA PRO A 83 2.50 2.21 19.63
C PRO A 83 1.08 2.17 19.03
N GLN A 84 0.93 2.04 17.70
CA GLN A 84 -0.38 2.04 17.03
C GLN A 84 -1.29 0.82 17.37
N LEU A 85 -0.75 -0.18 18.08
CA LEU A 85 -1.47 -1.35 18.59
C LEU A 85 -2.64 -1.01 19.54
N VAL A 86 -2.62 0.16 20.20
CA VAL A 86 -3.65 0.54 21.19
C VAL A 86 -4.91 1.14 20.54
N LYS A 87 -4.86 1.56 19.26
CA LYS A 87 -6.02 2.05 18.51
C LYS A 87 -6.53 1.09 17.44
N GLY A 88 -5.90 -0.08 17.32
CA GLY A 88 -6.10 -1.00 16.20
C GLY A 88 -5.41 -0.46 14.95
N CYS A 89 -4.72 -1.32 14.21
CA CYS A 89 -4.18 -1.01 12.89
C CYS A 89 -5.28 -0.79 11.82
N THR A 90 -6.49 -0.42 12.25
CA THR A 90 -7.72 -0.29 11.47
C THR A 90 -7.76 0.98 10.62
N GLU A 91 -6.83 1.92 10.79
CA GLU A 91 -6.85 3.21 10.07
C GLU A 91 -6.37 3.16 8.60
N TYR A 92 -5.92 2.01 8.07
CA TYR A 92 -5.45 1.91 6.67
C TYR A 92 -5.99 0.71 5.88
N HIS A 93 -7.22 0.26 6.14
CA HIS A 93 -7.85 -0.74 5.26
C HIS A 93 -8.00 -0.25 3.82
N TYR A 94 -8.08 1.06 3.63
CA TYR A 94 -8.33 1.71 2.35
C TYR A 94 -7.27 2.77 2.03
N LEU A 95 -6.91 2.84 0.75
CA LEU A 95 -6.11 3.90 0.14
C LEU A 95 -6.99 4.75 -0.77
N ASN A 96 -6.48 5.91 -1.20
CA ASN A 96 -7.15 6.69 -2.24
C ASN A 96 -6.99 5.99 -3.59
N GLU A 97 -8.11 5.59 -4.19
CA GLU A 97 -8.11 4.81 -5.43
C GLU A 97 -7.41 5.55 -6.57
N LYS A 98 -7.67 6.85 -6.73
CA LYS A 98 -7.08 7.67 -7.79
C LYS A 98 -5.56 7.75 -7.66
N GLU A 99 -5.04 7.92 -6.46
CA GLU A 99 -3.59 7.97 -6.21
C GLU A 99 -2.92 6.64 -6.52
N VAL A 100 -3.55 5.51 -6.15
CA VAL A 100 -3.06 4.16 -6.46
C VAL A 100 -3.05 3.91 -7.97
N TYR A 101 -4.13 4.27 -8.69
CA TYR A 101 -4.15 4.15 -10.14
C TYR A 101 -3.13 5.05 -10.82
N GLN A 102 -2.94 6.27 -10.34
CA GLN A 102 -1.91 7.16 -10.87
C GLN A 102 -0.50 6.56 -10.69
N CYS A 103 -0.19 6.06 -9.49
CA CYS A 103 1.09 5.37 -9.22
C CYS A 103 1.31 4.20 -10.19
N THR A 104 0.34 3.30 -10.29
CA THR A 104 0.48 2.07 -11.10
C THR A 104 0.51 2.37 -12.61
N ALA A 105 -0.25 3.38 -13.06
CA ALA A 105 -0.19 3.85 -14.44
C ALA A 105 1.20 4.41 -14.80
N LEU A 106 1.84 5.16 -13.91
CA LEU A 106 3.20 5.67 -14.15
C LEU A 106 4.23 4.54 -14.26
N ILE A 107 4.13 3.49 -13.43
CA ILE A 107 4.98 2.30 -13.56
C ILE A 107 4.74 1.60 -14.92
N PHE A 108 3.48 1.51 -15.34
CA PHE A 108 3.11 0.93 -16.64
C PHE A 108 3.55 1.78 -17.84
N LEU A 109 3.66 3.09 -17.68
CA LEU A 109 4.07 4.03 -18.73
C LEU A 109 5.59 4.30 -18.76
N ASP A 110 6.36 3.67 -17.88
CA ASP A 110 7.82 3.78 -17.91
C ASP A 110 8.36 3.46 -19.32
N PRO A 111 9.23 4.32 -19.88
CA PRO A 111 9.65 4.19 -21.26
C PRO A 111 10.66 3.06 -21.50
N CYS A 112 11.24 2.46 -20.45
CA CYS A 112 12.36 1.52 -20.57
C CYS A 112 13.58 2.09 -21.30
N ASP A 113 13.80 3.41 -21.26
CA ASP A 113 14.87 4.03 -22.03
C ASP A 113 16.25 3.58 -21.53
N VAL A 114 17.03 3.02 -22.46
CA VAL A 114 18.39 2.54 -22.22
C VAL A 114 19.42 3.21 -23.13
N THR A 115 20.65 3.29 -22.65
CA THR A 115 21.82 3.71 -23.43
C THR A 115 22.16 2.67 -24.50
N SER A 116 22.84 3.08 -25.57
CA SER A 116 23.40 2.17 -26.59
C SER A 116 24.65 1.38 -26.14
N ASP A 117 25.04 1.47 -24.87
CA ASP A 117 26.20 0.78 -24.31
C ASP A 117 26.02 -0.75 -24.26
N SER A 118 27.13 -1.49 -24.10
CA SER A 118 27.14 -2.93 -23.89
C SER A 118 27.91 -3.28 -22.61
N PRO A 119 27.24 -3.70 -21.51
CA PRO A 119 25.80 -3.91 -21.39
C PRO A 119 25.01 -2.58 -21.35
N PRO A 120 23.75 -2.58 -21.81
CA PRO A 120 22.89 -1.40 -21.78
C PRO A 120 22.66 -0.94 -20.34
N ARG A 121 22.64 0.37 -20.14
CA ARG A 121 22.36 1.00 -18.85
C ARG A 121 21.10 1.85 -18.96
N GLU A 122 20.48 2.11 -17.82
CA GLU A 122 19.35 3.03 -17.74
C GLU A 122 19.79 4.46 -18.08
N THR A 123 19.06 5.15 -18.95
CA THR A 123 19.33 6.57 -19.24
C THR A 123 19.01 7.45 -18.03
N GLU A 124 19.59 8.65 -17.96
CA GLU A 124 19.27 9.62 -16.91
C GLU A 124 17.78 9.99 -16.90
N ALA A 125 17.15 10.07 -18.09
CA ALA A 125 15.71 10.34 -18.21
C ALA A 125 14.87 9.21 -17.58
N ALA A 126 15.20 7.95 -17.84
CA ALA A 126 14.53 6.81 -17.20
C ALA A 126 14.77 6.76 -15.69
N GLN A 127 15.99 7.03 -15.23
CA GLN A 127 16.31 7.09 -13.79
C GLN A 127 15.47 8.16 -13.08
N ASN A 128 15.42 9.38 -13.63
CA ASN A 128 14.65 10.48 -13.08
C ASN A 128 13.14 10.17 -13.09
N TYR A 129 12.64 9.55 -14.17
CA TYR A 129 11.25 9.11 -14.25
C TYR A 129 10.90 8.10 -13.16
N ARG A 130 11.74 7.08 -12.96
CA ARG A 130 11.52 6.05 -11.93
C ARG A 130 11.63 6.61 -10.52
N PHE A 131 12.58 7.49 -10.26
CA PHE A 131 12.72 8.15 -8.97
C PHE A 131 11.48 8.99 -8.61
N ALA A 132 11.00 9.79 -9.57
CA ALA A 132 9.78 10.59 -9.38
C ALA A 132 8.54 9.70 -9.19
N THR A 133 8.41 8.65 -10.01
CA THR A 133 7.32 7.67 -9.91
C THR A 133 7.33 6.96 -8.55
N PHE A 134 8.52 6.61 -8.04
CA PHE A 134 8.67 6.01 -6.73
C PHE A 134 8.13 6.92 -5.62
N GLY A 135 8.48 8.21 -5.64
CA GLY A 135 7.96 9.18 -4.66
C GLY A 135 6.44 9.32 -4.69
N ILE A 136 5.83 9.32 -5.88
CA ILE A 136 4.37 9.33 -6.05
C ILE A 136 3.74 8.07 -5.45
N CYS A 137 4.32 6.91 -5.76
CA CYS A 137 3.86 5.63 -5.22
C CYS A 137 4.02 5.53 -3.70
N ALA A 138 5.11 6.06 -3.14
CA ALA A 138 5.31 6.11 -1.70
C ALA A 138 4.19 6.89 -1.00
N GLY A 139 3.77 8.02 -1.57
CA GLY A 139 2.62 8.80 -1.09
C GLY A 139 1.31 8.02 -1.19
N ALA A 140 1.03 7.42 -2.35
CA ALA A 140 -0.19 6.66 -2.60
C ALA A 140 -0.36 5.47 -1.64
N PHE A 141 0.74 4.80 -1.30
CA PHE A 141 0.77 3.69 -0.33
C PHE A 141 1.00 4.12 1.12
N ARG A 142 1.11 5.44 1.37
CA ARG A 142 1.41 6.01 2.69
C ARG A 142 2.66 5.38 3.33
N SER A 143 3.64 5.03 2.50
CA SER A 143 4.87 4.39 2.93
C SER A 143 5.79 5.39 3.62
N LYS A 144 6.53 4.93 4.63
CA LYS A 144 7.63 5.70 5.23
C LYS A 144 8.88 5.74 4.34
N MET A 145 8.92 4.90 3.30
CA MET A 145 10.02 4.87 2.35
C MET A 145 9.84 5.98 1.31
N ALA A 146 10.45 7.13 1.57
CA ALA A 146 10.42 8.27 0.65
C ALA A 146 11.44 8.16 -0.51
N ILE A 147 12.36 7.19 -0.45
CA ILE A 147 13.47 7.02 -1.39
C ILE A 147 13.64 5.52 -1.69
N PRO A 148 14.00 5.12 -2.94
CA PRO A 148 14.31 3.73 -3.26
C PRO A 148 15.48 3.17 -2.45
N LEU A 149 15.53 1.85 -2.32
CA LEU A 149 16.66 1.16 -1.71
C LEU A 149 17.86 1.16 -2.65
N PHE A 150 19.05 1.42 -2.10
CA PHE A 150 20.31 1.40 -2.84
C PHE A 150 21.02 0.05 -2.60
N LEU A 151 21.62 -0.51 -3.67
CA LEU A 151 22.53 -1.64 -3.60
C LEU A 151 23.98 -1.19 -3.39
#